data_AF-A0A7S2WHZ6-F1
#
_entry.id   AF-A0A7S2WHZ6-F1
#
_cell.length_a   1.000
_cell.length_b   1.000
_cell.length_c   1.000
_cell.angle_alpha   90.00
_cell.angle_beta   90.00
_cell.angle_gamma   90.00
#
_symmetry.space_group_name_H-M   'P 1'
#
loop_
_entity.id
_entity.type
_entity.pdbx_description
1 polymer ?
#
loop_
_entity_poly.entity_id
_entity_poly.type
_entity_poly.pdbx_seq_one_letter_code
_entity_poly.pdbx_strand_id
1 'polypeptide(L)'
;MTSSYSQPNDELTGSPIYGQNLSAHVVSAVPIPPKVPNVRNIGLTENVELTEKQLDVLMAQGFSEGLARSLNPNCETFPIRFWIIDNSGSMNKPDGHRIVETMKHNNVKIVDCTRWEEIKECVNFHAQLSSLICAPTVFRLLNDPGARVGPQEFSIAERGPTMVENDHKIARSIMAKTRPSGFTPLKDHIYTIRDQIINSADNLKTRGQKAVVVIATDGMPTDEMGMSSEFAKNEFVQVM
;
A
#
# COMPACT_ATOMS: atom_id res chain seq x y z
N MET A 1 21.77 26.68 -87.53
CA MET A 1 21.15 25.61 -88.34
C MET A 1 21.93 24.33 -88.09
N THR A 2 21.27 23.19 -88.29
CA THR A 2 21.77 21.80 -88.25
C THR A 2 22.07 21.20 -86.89
N SER A 3 21.01 20.60 -86.35
CA SER A 3 21.00 19.44 -85.46
C SER A 3 21.62 18.22 -86.16
N SER A 4 22.47 17.48 -85.46
CA SER A 4 23.11 16.21 -85.87
C SER A 4 23.51 15.50 -84.57
N TYR A 5 22.88 14.38 -84.20
CA TYR A 5 23.08 12.99 -84.66
C TYR A 5 23.83 12.16 -83.60
N SER A 6 23.34 10.91 -83.45
CA SER A 6 24.07 9.69 -83.06
C SER A 6 24.09 9.25 -81.59
N GLN A 7 23.55 8.04 -81.40
CA GLN A 7 23.76 7.13 -80.27
C GLN A 7 25.24 6.66 -80.19
N PRO A 8 25.68 6.01 -79.10
CA PRO A 8 25.65 4.54 -79.08
C PRO A 8 25.41 3.87 -77.71
N ASN A 9 25.23 2.56 -77.79
CA ASN A 9 25.15 1.55 -76.74
C ASN A 9 26.33 1.59 -75.75
N ASP A 10 26.13 1.09 -74.53
CA ASP A 10 26.85 -0.11 -74.07
C ASP A 10 26.30 -0.63 -72.73
N GLU A 11 26.19 -1.95 -72.67
CA GLU A 11 25.86 -2.79 -71.52
C GLU A 11 26.91 -2.62 -70.42
N LEU A 12 26.48 -2.38 -69.17
CA LEU A 12 27.29 -2.68 -68.00
C LEU A 12 26.43 -3.29 -66.89
N THR A 13 26.77 -4.54 -66.62
CA THR A 13 26.40 -5.38 -65.49
C THR A 13 26.61 -4.69 -64.15
N GLY A 14 25.56 -4.60 -63.33
CA GLY A 14 25.62 -4.13 -61.95
C GLY A 14 24.70 -4.95 -61.06
N SER A 15 25.29 -5.70 -60.12
CA SER A 15 24.61 -6.53 -59.13
C SER A 15 23.66 -5.70 -58.24
N PRO A 16 22.51 -6.24 -57.78
CA PRO A 16 21.64 -5.55 -56.84
C PRO A 16 22.28 -5.56 -55.44
N ILE A 17 22.52 -4.37 -54.92
CA ILE A 17 22.90 -4.15 -53.51
C ILE A 17 21.67 -4.47 -52.64
N TYR A 18 21.88 -5.29 -51.61
CA TYR A 18 20.95 -5.61 -50.54
C TYR A 18 20.25 -4.36 -49.99
N GLY A 19 18.98 -4.16 -50.36
CA GLY A 19 18.04 -3.27 -49.70
C GLY A 19 17.27 -4.05 -48.65
N GLN A 20 17.41 -3.64 -47.39
CA GLN A 20 16.83 -4.30 -46.22
C GLN A 20 15.30 -4.43 -46.33
N ASN A 21 14.80 -5.64 -46.15
CA ASN A 21 13.38 -5.90 -45.90
C ASN A 21 12.96 -5.20 -44.60
N LEU A 22 12.28 -4.06 -44.71
CA LEU A 22 11.50 -3.50 -43.61
C LEU A 22 10.26 -4.37 -43.41
N SER A 23 10.40 -5.39 -42.57
CA SER A 23 9.27 -6.09 -41.98
C SER A 23 8.52 -5.11 -41.08
N ALA A 24 7.38 -4.61 -41.56
CA ALA A 24 6.43 -3.90 -40.73
C ALA A 24 5.80 -4.93 -39.76
N HIS A 25 6.33 -5.01 -38.55
CA HIS A 25 5.66 -5.70 -37.45
C HIS A 25 4.44 -4.88 -37.05
N VAL A 26 3.25 -5.35 -37.45
CA VAL A 26 1.98 -4.87 -36.92
C VAL A 26 1.94 -5.23 -35.44
N VAL A 27 2.22 -4.26 -34.57
CA VAL A 27 2.06 -4.41 -33.13
C VAL A 27 0.57 -4.33 -32.84
N SER A 28 -0.06 -5.49 -32.68
CA SER A 28 -1.44 -5.56 -32.17
C SER A 28 -1.40 -5.24 -30.68
N ALA A 29 -2.02 -4.13 -30.28
CA ALA A 29 -2.25 -3.83 -28.88
C ALA A 29 -3.21 -4.89 -28.34
N VAL A 30 -2.69 -5.84 -27.57
CA VAL A 30 -3.51 -6.80 -26.83
C VAL A 30 -4.13 -6.02 -25.66
N PRO A 31 -5.47 -5.93 -25.56
CA PRO A 31 -6.09 -5.32 -24.40
C PRO A 31 -5.69 -6.11 -23.16
N ILE A 32 -4.98 -5.45 -22.25
CA ILE A 32 -4.74 -6.01 -20.91
C ILE A 32 -6.12 -6.00 -20.24
N PRO A 33 -6.70 -7.16 -19.88
CA PRO A 33 -7.95 -7.17 -19.15
C PRO A 33 -7.75 -6.34 -17.86
N PRO A 34 -8.73 -5.52 -17.45
CA PRO A 34 -8.64 -4.80 -16.19
C PRO A 34 -8.31 -5.80 -15.09
N LYS A 35 -7.33 -5.48 -14.23
CA LYS A 35 -7.05 -6.30 -13.04
C LYS A 35 -8.38 -6.46 -12.32
N VAL A 36 -8.91 -7.68 -12.34
CA VAL A 36 -10.10 -8.02 -11.55
C VAL A 36 -9.76 -7.63 -10.11
N PRO A 37 -10.57 -6.79 -9.44
CA PRO A 37 -10.32 -6.45 -8.05
C PRO A 37 -10.18 -7.77 -7.28
N ASN A 38 -9.11 -7.91 -6.52
CA ASN A 38 -8.95 -9.06 -5.63
C ASN A 38 -10.13 -9.03 -4.66
N VAL A 39 -11.15 -9.86 -4.88
CA VAL A 39 -12.35 -9.87 -4.05
C VAL A 39 -11.96 -10.47 -2.71
N ARG A 40 -11.78 -9.61 -1.72
CA ARG A 40 -11.49 -10.01 -0.34
C ARG A 40 -12.75 -10.59 0.28
N ASN A 41 -12.65 -11.77 0.88
CA ASN A 41 -13.73 -12.34 1.67
C ASN A 41 -13.78 -11.64 3.04
N ILE A 42 -14.28 -10.40 3.05
CA ILE A 42 -14.47 -9.60 4.27
C ILE A 42 -15.65 -10.20 5.06
N GLY A 43 -15.42 -10.58 6.32
CA GLY A 43 -16.47 -11.04 7.25
C GLY A 43 -16.48 -12.52 7.63
N LEU A 44 -15.41 -13.29 7.36
CA LEU A 44 -15.30 -14.72 7.71
C LEU A 44 -14.49 -15.01 9.00
N THR A 45 -14.20 -14.02 9.83
CA THR A 45 -13.47 -14.26 11.07
C THR A 45 -14.33 -14.99 12.08
N GLU A 46 -14.03 -16.26 12.33
CA GLU A 46 -14.56 -16.99 13.47
C GLU A 46 -14.05 -16.36 14.77
N ASN A 47 -14.93 -16.31 15.77
CA ASN A 47 -14.65 -15.70 17.06
C ASN A 47 -13.75 -16.63 17.87
N VAL A 48 -12.46 -16.31 17.92
CA VAL A 48 -11.48 -17.05 18.72
C VAL A 48 -11.21 -16.22 19.97
N GLU A 49 -11.65 -16.70 21.14
CA GLU A 49 -11.28 -16.06 22.40
C GLU A 49 -9.76 -15.92 22.52
N LEU A 50 -9.32 -14.80 23.09
CA LEU A 50 -7.91 -14.61 23.39
C LEU A 50 -7.46 -15.70 24.36
N THR A 51 -6.42 -16.42 23.99
CA THR A 51 -5.72 -17.34 24.87
C THR A 51 -5.12 -16.58 26.05
N GLU A 52 -4.95 -17.26 27.19
CA GLU A 52 -4.29 -16.69 28.37
C GLU A 52 -2.90 -16.12 28.04
N LYS A 53 -2.16 -16.79 27.14
CA LYS A 53 -0.87 -16.29 26.66
C LYS A 53 -0.99 -14.95 25.91
N GLN A 54 -2.04 -14.75 25.11
CA GLN A 54 -2.27 -13.46 24.43
C GLN A 54 -2.64 -12.37 25.44
N LEU A 55 -3.43 -12.70 26.46
CA LEU A 55 -3.78 -11.77 27.55
C LEU A 55 -2.54 -11.37 28.36
N ASP A 56 -1.67 -12.32 28.71
CA ASP A 56 -0.41 -12.03 29.41
C ASP A 56 0.47 -11.05 28.62
N VAL A 57 0.57 -11.23 27.30
CA VAL A 57 1.33 -10.32 26.44
C VAL A 57 0.70 -8.92 26.41
N LEU A 58 -0.63 -8.82 26.31
CA LEU A 58 -1.34 -7.53 26.34
C LEU A 58 -1.15 -6.83 27.69
N MET A 59 -1.27 -7.56 28.80
CA MET A 59 -1.05 -7.01 30.13
C MET A 59 0.39 -6.54 30.34
N ALA A 60 1.37 -7.29 29.83
CA ALA A 60 2.77 -6.88 29.81
C ALA A 60 3.01 -5.60 28.97
N GLN A 61 2.14 -5.31 28.00
CA GLN A 61 2.14 -4.07 27.21
C GLN A 61 1.35 -2.93 27.88
N GLY A 62 0.85 -3.12 29.10
CA GLY A 62 0.16 -2.10 29.88
C GLY A 62 -1.36 -2.06 29.69
N PHE A 63 -1.95 -3.02 28.97
CA PHE A 63 -3.41 -3.14 28.90
C PHE A 63 -3.95 -3.64 30.26
N SER A 64 -5.06 -3.04 30.72
CA SER A 64 -5.83 -3.67 31.79
C SER A 64 -6.49 -4.95 31.27
N GLU A 65 -6.69 -5.94 32.13
CA GLU A 65 -7.33 -7.20 31.74
C GLU A 65 -8.69 -6.98 31.05
N GLY A 66 -9.52 -6.08 31.60
CA GLY A 66 -10.80 -5.72 31.00
C GLY A 66 -10.67 -5.12 29.59
N LEU A 67 -9.68 -4.26 29.37
CA LEU A 67 -9.40 -3.69 28.05
C LEU A 67 -8.90 -4.78 27.09
N ALA A 68 -7.98 -5.63 27.53
CA ALA A 68 -7.46 -6.74 26.74
C ALA A 68 -8.59 -7.69 26.28
N ARG A 69 -9.47 -8.10 27.20
CA ARG A 69 -10.64 -8.95 26.89
C ARG A 69 -11.63 -8.25 25.95
N SER A 70 -11.77 -6.93 26.04
CA SER A 70 -12.63 -6.14 25.14
C SER A 70 -12.12 -6.02 23.69
N LEU A 71 -10.86 -6.40 23.41
CA LEU A 71 -10.32 -6.38 22.04
C LEU A 71 -10.96 -7.44 21.14
N ASN A 72 -11.40 -8.58 21.70
CA ASN A 72 -11.95 -9.65 20.88
C ASN A 72 -13.34 -9.32 20.29
N PRO A 73 -14.32 -8.79 21.06
CA PRO A 73 -15.59 -8.31 20.50
C PRO A 73 -15.43 -7.21 19.43
N ASN A 74 -14.34 -6.43 19.50
CA ASN A 74 -14.03 -5.44 18.47
C ASN A 74 -13.67 -6.08 17.12
N CYS A 75 -13.18 -7.33 17.09
CA CYS A 75 -12.93 -8.04 15.84
C CYS A 75 -14.23 -8.49 15.17
N GLU A 76 -15.28 -8.75 15.94
CA GLU A 76 -16.62 -9.04 15.41
C GLU A 76 -17.29 -7.78 14.85
N THR A 77 -17.22 -6.66 15.60
CA THR A 77 -17.79 -5.38 15.15
C THR A 77 -17.03 -4.83 13.93
N PHE A 78 -15.71 -5.00 13.91
CA PHE A 78 -14.82 -4.51 12.87
C PHE A 78 -14.02 -5.67 12.26
N PRO A 79 -14.60 -6.42 11.30
CA PRO A 79 -13.96 -7.59 10.71
C PRO A 79 -12.76 -7.26 9.82
N ILE A 80 -12.58 -5.99 9.44
CA ILE A 80 -11.48 -5.54 8.60
C ILE A 80 -11.05 -4.11 8.96
N ARG A 81 -9.73 -3.90 8.95
CA ARG A 81 -9.09 -2.59 9.13
C ARG A 81 -8.19 -2.31 7.94
N PHE A 82 -8.33 -1.14 7.33
CA PHE A 82 -7.45 -0.65 6.27
C PHE A 82 -6.60 0.48 6.83
N TRP A 83 -5.31 0.44 6.53
CA TRP A 83 -4.35 1.49 6.84
C TRP A 83 -3.77 2.03 5.54
N ILE A 84 -4.00 3.30 5.27
CA ILE A 84 -3.30 4.05 4.23
C ILE A 84 -2.12 4.74 4.92
N ILE A 85 -0.90 4.39 4.51
CA ILE A 85 0.34 4.85 5.12
C ILE A 85 1.05 5.77 4.13
N ASP A 86 1.25 7.00 4.55
CA ASP A 86 2.03 7.96 3.79
C ASP A 86 3.52 7.68 3.90
N ASN A 87 4.11 7.32 2.76
CA ASN A 87 5.55 7.21 2.55
C ASN A 87 6.01 8.18 1.47
N SER A 88 5.40 9.36 1.36
CA SER A 88 5.79 10.44 0.43
C SER A 88 7.07 11.15 0.89
N GLY A 89 7.68 11.95 0.03
CA GLY A 89 8.93 12.65 0.33
C GLY A 89 8.84 13.61 1.55
N SER A 90 7.66 14.20 1.83
CA SER A 90 7.45 15.13 2.95
C SER A 90 7.63 14.47 4.32
N MET A 91 7.49 13.15 4.39
CA MET A 91 7.69 12.36 5.60
C MET A 91 9.16 12.29 6.05
N ASN A 92 10.12 12.78 5.26
CA ASN A 92 11.52 12.93 5.66
C ASN A 92 11.78 14.15 6.56
N LYS A 93 10.79 15.02 6.82
CA LYS A 93 10.95 16.19 7.69
C LYS A 93 11.33 15.76 9.12
N PRO A 94 12.37 16.36 9.74
CA PRO A 94 12.88 16.00 11.07
C PRO A 94 12.13 16.74 12.19
N ASP A 95 10.81 16.76 12.13
CA ASP A 95 9.92 17.36 13.12
C ASP A 95 9.00 16.32 13.81
N GLY A 96 9.29 15.04 13.59
CA GLY A 96 8.64 13.92 14.27
C GLY A 96 9.28 13.63 15.62
N HIS A 97 8.55 12.90 16.46
CA HIS A 97 9.01 12.55 17.80
C HIS A 97 8.68 11.09 18.10
N ARG A 98 9.60 10.40 18.78
CA ARG A 98 9.39 9.01 19.22
C ARG A 98 9.83 8.78 20.65
N ILE A 99 9.22 7.80 21.29
CA ILE A 99 9.50 7.41 22.67
C ILE A 99 10.52 6.28 22.63
N VAL A 100 11.68 6.48 23.25
CA VAL A 100 12.71 5.45 23.39
C VAL A 100 12.94 5.10 24.84
N GLU A 101 13.06 3.81 25.13
CA GLU A 101 13.49 3.34 26.45
C GLU A 101 14.96 3.70 26.68
N THR A 102 15.28 4.16 27.90
CA THR A 102 16.65 4.43 28.29
C THR A 102 17.28 3.21 28.95
N MET A 103 18.61 3.20 29.09
CA MET A 103 19.35 2.14 29.81
C MET A 103 18.93 2.00 31.28
N LYS A 104 18.21 2.98 31.84
CA LYS A 104 17.65 2.92 33.19
C LYS A 104 16.24 2.34 33.11
N HIS A 105 16.01 1.25 33.84
CA HIS A 105 14.69 0.63 33.94
C HIS A 105 13.60 1.67 34.27
N ASN A 106 12.49 1.57 33.56
CA ASN A 106 11.29 2.40 33.74
C ASN A 106 11.48 3.91 33.47
N ASN A 107 12.43 4.26 32.61
CA ASN A 107 12.64 5.64 32.18
C ASN A 107 12.63 5.72 30.64
N VAL A 108 11.72 6.53 30.12
CA VAL A 108 11.52 6.77 28.68
C VAL A 108 11.91 8.20 28.33
N LYS A 109 12.45 8.40 27.13
CA LYS A 109 12.80 9.71 26.60
C LYS A 109 12.11 9.94 25.26
N ILE A 110 11.61 11.15 25.05
CA ILE A 110 11.19 11.61 23.73
C ILE A 110 12.43 12.07 22.96
N VAL A 111 12.62 11.54 21.74
CA VAL A 111 13.72 11.92 20.86
C VAL A 111 13.19 12.38 19.50
N ASP A 112 13.85 13.38 18.95
CA ASP A 112 13.54 13.90 17.62
C ASP A 112 13.83 12.83 16.55
N CYS A 113 12.95 12.74 15.57
CA CYS A 113 13.10 11.86 14.43
C CYS A 113 12.39 12.44 13.20
N THR A 114 12.37 11.70 12.10
CA THR A 114 11.54 12.08 10.96
C THR A 114 10.08 11.68 11.22
N ARG A 115 9.14 12.35 10.55
CA ARG A 115 7.72 11.92 10.53
C ARG A 115 7.58 10.45 10.13
N TRP A 116 8.44 9.97 9.23
CA TRP A 116 8.46 8.57 8.81
C TRP A 116 8.84 7.60 9.94
N GLU A 117 9.86 7.91 10.74
CA GLU A 117 10.24 7.04 11.86
C GLU A 117 9.12 6.96 12.91
N GLU A 118 8.44 8.07 13.17
CA GLU A 118 7.27 8.12 14.05
C GLU A 118 6.12 7.24 13.53
N ILE A 119 5.71 7.39 12.26
CA ILE A 119 4.67 6.56 11.67
C ILE A 119 5.08 5.08 11.60
N LYS A 120 6.35 4.79 11.32
CA LYS A 120 6.86 3.42 11.26
C LYS A 120 6.70 2.70 12.59
N GLU A 121 6.99 3.36 13.71
CA GLU A 121 6.75 2.79 15.05
C GLU A 121 5.26 2.55 15.30
N CYS A 122 4.40 3.51 14.95
CA CYS A 122 2.94 3.37 15.06
C CYS A 122 2.40 2.19 14.24
N VAL A 123 2.80 2.06 12.98
CA VAL A 123 2.38 0.95 12.10
C VAL A 123 2.90 -0.40 12.62
N ASN A 124 4.14 -0.47 13.10
CA ASN A 124 4.68 -1.70 13.68
C ASN A 124 3.91 -2.13 14.94
N PHE A 125 3.56 -1.17 15.80
CA PHE A 125 2.71 -1.45 16.97
C PHE A 125 1.36 -2.03 16.54
N HIS A 126 0.69 -1.43 15.56
CA HIS A 126 -0.60 -1.94 15.07
C HIS A 126 -0.48 -3.27 14.33
N ALA A 127 0.60 -3.51 13.58
CA ALA A 127 0.84 -4.81 12.94
C ALA A 127 1.05 -5.92 13.99
N GLN A 128 1.80 -5.62 15.05
CA GLN A 128 2.00 -6.54 16.18
C GLN A 128 0.69 -6.79 16.93
N LEU A 129 -0.08 -5.75 17.22
CA LEU A 129 -1.36 -5.87 17.92
C LEU A 129 -2.35 -6.71 17.09
N SER A 130 -2.49 -6.41 15.79
CA SER A 130 -3.34 -7.16 14.88
C SER A 130 -2.90 -8.61 14.74
N SER A 131 -1.59 -8.87 14.77
CA SER A 131 -1.05 -10.23 14.83
C SER A 131 -1.41 -10.92 16.14
N LEU A 132 -1.34 -10.22 17.26
CA LEU A 132 -1.59 -10.78 18.58
C LEU A 132 -3.05 -11.18 18.75
N ILE A 133 -3.99 -10.36 18.27
CA ILE A 133 -5.44 -10.62 18.40
C ILE A 133 -6.06 -11.25 17.14
N CYS A 134 -5.23 -11.65 16.17
CA CYS A 134 -5.68 -12.19 14.87
C CYS A 134 -6.69 -11.29 14.14
N ALA A 135 -6.56 -9.97 14.26
CA ALA A 135 -7.46 -9.00 13.62
C ALA A 135 -7.05 -8.74 12.17
N PRO A 136 -7.89 -9.05 11.16
CA PRO A 136 -7.58 -8.76 9.77
C PRO A 136 -7.29 -7.29 9.56
N THR A 137 -6.08 -7.00 9.13
CA THR A 137 -5.59 -5.63 8.93
C THR A 137 -4.77 -5.57 7.65
N VAL A 138 -5.15 -4.67 6.75
CA VAL A 138 -4.49 -4.42 5.49
C VAL A 138 -3.75 -3.09 5.59
N PHE A 139 -2.48 -3.09 5.25
CA PHE A 139 -1.63 -1.91 5.19
C PHE A 139 -1.29 -1.63 3.72
N ARG A 140 -1.44 -0.37 3.32
CA ARG A 140 -1.19 0.11 1.97
C ARG A 140 -0.31 1.36 2.02
N LEU A 141 0.85 1.29 1.41
CA LEU A 141 1.73 2.45 1.24
C LEU A 141 1.21 3.34 0.10
N LEU A 142 1.26 4.66 0.26
CA LEU A 142 0.85 5.60 -0.78
C LEU A 142 1.69 5.45 -2.06
N ASN A 143 2.99 5.24 -1.91
CA ASN A 143 3.94 5.07 -2.99
C ASN A 143 4.50 3.64 -2.97
N ASP A 144 4.76 3.08 -4.14
CA ASP A 144 5.41 1.78 -4.27
C ASP A 144 6.79 1.80 -3.58
N PRO A 145 7.05 0.93 -2.58
CA PRO A 145 8.34 0.91 -1.88
C PRO A 145 9.48 0.33 -2.72
N GLY A 146 9.18 -0.20 -3.92
CA GLY A 146 10.10 -0.78 -4.86
C GLY A 146 10.20 -2.31 -4.73
N ALA A 147 10.48 -2.97 -5.86
CA ALA A 147 10.48 -4.42 -5.99
C ALA A 147 11.42 -5.17 -5.02
N ARG A 148 12.47 -4.51 -4.50
CA ARG A 148 13.42 -5.10 -3.53
C ARG A 148 12.94 -5.01 -2.08
N VAL A 149 11.90 -4.22 -1.80
CA VAL A 149 11.36 -4.01 -0.46
C VAL A 149 10.20 -4.96 -0.20
N GLY A 150 9.21 -4.99 -1.10
CA GLY A 150 8.02 -5.81 -1.00
C GLY A 150 6.83 -5.18 -1.74
N PRO A 151 5.63 -5.76 -1.61
CA PRO A 151 4.44 -5.20 -2.22
C PRO A 151 4.03 -3.87 -1.56
N GLN A 152 3.37 -3.01 -2.34
CA GLN A 152 2.77 -1.77 -1.85
C GLN A 152 1.64 -2.02 -0.83
N GLU A 153 0.98 -3.17 -0.92
CA GLU A 153 -0.06 -3.62 0.00
C GLU A 153 0.34 -4.95 0.65
N PHE A 154 0.15 -5.06 1.96
CA PHE A 154 0.39 -6.26 2.74
C PHE A 154 -0.66 -6.38 3.86
N SER A 155 -0.91 -7.58 4.35
CA SER A 155 -1.96 -7.82 5.34
C SER A 155 -1.49 -8.71 6.48
N ILE A 156 -2.16 -8.59 7.62
CA ILE A 156 -2.04 -9.42 8.81
C ILE A 156 -3.38 -10.15 9.01
N ALA A 157 -3.33 -11.44 9.30
CA ALA A 157 -4.47 -12.27 9.69
C ALA A 157 -5.58 -12.44 8.64
N GLU A 158 -5.41 -11.91 7.42
CA GLU A 158 -6.38 -12.08 6.32
C GLU A 158 -6.48 -13.54 5.85
N ARG A 159 -5.39 -14.31 5.99
CA ARG A 159 -5.30 -15.73 5.59
C ARG A 159 -5.51 -16.70 6.76
N GLY A 160 -6.00 -16.20 7.90
CA GLY A 160 -6.23 -16.98 9.11
C GLY A 160 -4.99 -17.11 10.01
N PRO A 161 -5.15 -17.76 11.18
CA PRO A 161 -4.19 -17.72 12.29
C PRO A 161 -2.85 -18.39 12.00
N THR A 162 -2.79 -19.33 11.05
CA THR A 162 -1.57 -20.05 10.68
C THR A 162 -0.55 -19.19 9.94
N MET A 163 -1.00 -18.12 9.28
CA MET A 163 -0.14 -17.22 8.50
C MET A 163 0.31 -15.99 9.27
N VAL A 164 -0.33 -15.69 10.40
CA VAL A 164 -0.17 -14.45 11.17
C VAL A 164 1.28 -14.12 11.52
N GLU A 165 2.06 -15.09 11.99
CA GLU A 165 3.47 -14.89 12.34
C GLU A 165 4.32 -14.53 11.10
N ASN A 166 4.03 -15.16 9.96
CA ASN A 166 4.72 -14.87 8.70
C ASN A 166 4.30 -13.50 8.14
N ASP A 167 3.00 -13.20 8.22
CA ASP A 167 2.43 -11.91 7.82
C ASP A 167 3.10 -10.77 8.62
N HIS A 168 3.23 -10.93 9.94
CA HIS A 168 3.89 -9.95 10.81
C HIS A 168 5.37 -9.75 10.46
N LYS A 169 6.10 -10.83 10.17
CA LYS A 169 7.51 -10.74 9.71
C LYS A 169 7.63 -9.99 8.38
N ILE A 170 6.73 -10.25 7.44
CA ILE A 170 6.69 -9.55 6.14
C ILE A 170 6.41 -8.07 6.36
N ALA A 171 5.36 -7.73 7.12
CA ALA A 171 5.02 -6.34 7.45
C ALA A 171 6.20 -5.60 8.07
N ARG A 172 6.86 -6.19 9.08
CA ARG A 172 8.03 -5.60 9.73
C ARG A 172 9.20 -5.40 8.76
N SER A 173 9.45 -6.37 7.86
CA SER A 173 10.50 -6.26 6.83
C SER A 173 10.21 -5.13 5.84
N ILE A 174 8.96 -5.01 5.37
CA ILE A 174 8.55 -3.95 4.44
C ILE A 174 8.74 -2.59 5.13
N MET A 175 8.14 -2.39 6.31
CA MET A 175 8.23 -1.13 7.04
C MET A 175 9.66 -0.72 7.39
N ALA A 176 10.54 -1.67 7.71
CA ALA A 176 11.94 -1.40 7.99
C ALA A 176 12.75 -0.96 6.75
N LYS A 177 12.39 -1.46 5.56
CA LYS A 177 13.13 -1.22 4.32
C LYS A 177 12.55 -0.09 3.47
N THR A 178 11.26 0.22 3.62
CA THR A 178 10.60 1.32 2.92
C THR A 178 11.26 2.66 3.30
N ARG A 179 11.45 3.50 2.29
CA ARG A 179 11.93 4.88 2.44
C ARG A 179 10.91 5.85 1.89
N PRO A 180 10.76 7.04 2.49
CA PRO A 180 9.81 8.01 1.98
C PRO A 180 10.27 8.60 0.65
N SER A 181 9.39 8.58 -0.35
CA SER A 181 9.63 9.05 -1.71
C SER A 181 8.31 9.27 -2.45
N GLY A 182 8.33 10.00 -3.56
CA GLY A 182 7.13 10.23 -4.36
C GLY A 182 6.15 11.24 -3.73
N PHE A 183 4.91 11.18 -4.18
CA PHE A 183 3.85 12.15 -3.92
C PHE A 183 2.76 11.59 -2.99
N THR A 184 1.67 12.31 -2.81
CA THR A 184 0.59 11.96 -1.87
C THR A 184 -0.73 11.74 -2.62
N PRO A 185 -0.85 10.68 -3.46
CA PRO A 185 -2.03 10.41 -4.29
C PRO A 185 -3.20 9.82 -3.48
N LEU A 186 -3.63 10.49 -2.41
CA LEU A 186 -4.61 9.97 -1.45
C LEU A 186 -5.94 9.55 -2.09
N LYS A 187 -6.38 10.27 -3.12
CA LYS A 187 -7.64 10.03 -3.84
C LYS A 187 -7.77 8.59 -4.34
N ASP A 188 -6.75 8.11 -5.06
CA ASP A 188 -6.81 6.81 -5.73
C ASP A 188 -6.80 5.64 -4.72
N HIS A 189 -6.07 5.82 -3.62
CA HIS A 189 -6.05 4.85 -2.52
C HIS A 189 -7.38 4.78 -1.78
N ILE A 190 -8.04 5.92 -1.58
CA ILE A 190 -9.39 5.97 -0.99
C ILE A 190 -10.40 5.30 -1.90
N TYR A 191 -10.39 5.58 -3.21
CA TYR A 191 -11.28 4.90 -4.16
C TYR A 191 -11.06 3.39 -4.16
N THR A 192 -9.81 2.94 -4.18
CA THR A 192 -9.49 1.50 -4.13
C THR A 192 -10.08 0.82 -2.89
N ILE A 193 -9.95 1.44 -1.71
CA ILE A 193 -10.49 0.89 -0.46
C ILE A 193 -12.02 0.97 -0.46
N ARG A 194 -12.59 2.07 -0.96
CA ARG A 194 -14.05 2.24 -1.11
C ARG A 194 -14.64 1.13 -1.97
N ASP A 195 -14.03 0.80 -3.10
CA ASP A 195 -14.50 -0.28 -3.98
C ASP A 195 -14.44 -1.64 -3.28
N GLN A 196 -13.39 -1.91 -2.50
CA GLN A 196 -13.30 -3.13 -1.69
C GLN A 196 -14.42 -3.21 -0.64
N ILE A 197 -14.74 -2.09 0.02
CA ILE A 197 -15.82 -2.01 1.00
C ILE A 197 -17.18 -2.17 0.32
N ILE A 198 -17.42 -1.52 -0.82
CA ILE A 198 -18.67 -1.63 -1.60
C ILE A 198 -18.93 -3.08 -1.98
N ASN A 199 -17.90 -3.79 -2.48
CA ASN A 199 -18.01 -5.20 -2.86
C ASN A 199 -18.36 -6.13 -1.69
N SER A 200 -18.16 -5.67 -0.44
CA SER A 200 -18.49 -6.41 0.77
C SER A 200 -19.62 -5.77 1.59
N ALA A 201 -20.24 -4.71 1.07
CA ALA A 201 -21.14 -3.87 1.85
C ALA A 201 -22.39 -4.62 2.33
N ASP A 202 -22.94 -5.52 1.50
CA ASP A 202 -24.11 -6.31 1.87
C ASP A 202 -23.78 -7.30 2.99
N ASN A 203 -22.61 -7.95 2.94
CA ASN A 203 -22.14 -8.83 4.02
C ASN A 203 -21.92 -8.06 5.33
N LEU A 204 -21.30 -6.88 5.25
CA LEU A 204 -21.09 -6.04 6.43
C LEU A 204 -22.42 -5.58 7.03
N LYS A 205 -23.35 -5.08 6.20
CA LYS A 205 -24.67 -4.59 6.65
C LYS A 205 -25.52 -5.70 7.26
N THR A 206 -25.63 -6.85 6.60
CA THR A 206 -26.44 -7.99 7.07
C THR A 206 -25.96 -8.51 8.42
N ARG A 207 -24.66 -8.36 8.73
CA ARG A 207 -24.05 -8.79 10.00
C ARG A 207 -23.90 -7.65 11.03
N GLY A 208 -24.34 -6.43 10.71
CA GLY A 208 -24.17 -5.27 11.59
C GLY A 208 -22.71 -4.83 11.79
N GLN A 209 -21.81 -5.22 10.88
CA GLN A 209 -20.38 -5.00 10.95
C GLN A 209 -19.95 -3.71 10.23
N LYS A 210 -18.75 -3.20 10.54
CA LYS A 210 -18.19 -1.99 9.95
C LYS A 210 -16.74 -2.21 9.52
N ALA A 211 -16.34 -1.60 8.40
CA ALA A 211 -14.92 -1.50 8.05
C ALA A 211 -14.30 -0.28 8.74
N VAL A 212 -13.04 -0.40 9.18
CA VAL A 212 -12.24 0.73 9.68
C VAL A 212 -11.27 1.16 8.60
N VAL A 213 -11.17 2.46 8.35
CA VAL A 213 -10.14 3.04 7.47
C VAL A 213 -9.34 4.04 8.30
N VAL A 214 -8.03 3.81 8.43
CA VAL A 214 -7.07 4.69 9.07
C VAL A 214 -6.20 5.31 8.00
N ILE A 215 -6.10 6.64 8.00
CA ILE A 215 -5.24 7.39 7.08
C ILE A 215 -4.14 8.04 7.90
N ALA A 216 -2.91 7.59 7.71
CA ALA A 216 -1.73 8.07 8.41
C ALA A 216 -0.88 8.89 7.42
N THR A 217 -1.11 10.20 7.37
CA THR A 217 -0.52 11.15 6.41
C THR A 217 -0.14 12.46 7.09
N ASP A 218 0.80 13.21 6.49
CA ASP A 218 1.15 14.55 6.95
C ASP A 218 0.33 15.68 6.28
N GLY A 219 -0.72 15.31 5.52
CA GLY A 219 -1.95 16.10 5.41
C GLY A 219 -2.12 16.92 4.14
N MET A 220 -1.26 16.78 3.13
CA MET A 220 -1.40 17.54 1.88
C MET A 220 -1.60 16.58 0.69
N PRO A 221 -2.87 16.36 0.25
CA PRO A 221 -3.14 15.69 -1.01
C PRO A 221 -2.43 16.42 -2.15
N THR A 222 -1.86 15.64 -3.06
CA THR A 222 -1.22 16.14 -4.29
C THR A 222 -1.85 15.51 -5.50
N ASP A 223 -1.84 16.23 -6.63
CA ASP A 223 -2.18 15.66 -7.93
C ASP A 223 -1.07 14.74 -8.48
N GLU A 224 -1.26 14.26 -9.71
CA GLU A 224 -0.31 13.39 -10.43
C GLU A 224 1.07 14.05 -10.64
N MET A 225 1.15 15.37 -10.59
CA MET A 225 2.39 16.14 -10.70
C MET A 225 3.03 16.44 -9.35
N GLY A 226 2.44 15.99 -8.24
CA GLY A 226 2.91 16.27 -6.89
C GLY A 226 2.56 17.66 -6.38
N MET A 227 1.69 18.38 -7.08
CA MET A 227 1.29 19.73 -6.70
C MET A 227 0.09 19.67 -5.75
N SER A 228 0.20 20.35 -4.61
CA SER A 228 -0.95 20.56 -3.75
C SER A 228 -1.71 21.81 -4.20
N SER A 229 -2.88 21.60 -4.79
CA SER A 229 -3.76 22.65 -5.29
C SER A 229 -5.10 22.62 -4.55
N GLU A 230 -5.85 23.72 -4.61
CA GLU A 230 -7.22 23.76 -4.07
C GLU A 230 -8.12 22.71 -4.73
N PHE A 231 -7.85 22.41 -6.01
CA PHE A 231 -8.52 21.34 -6.73
C PHE A 231 -8.23 19.96 -6.12
N ALA A 232 -6.96 19.62 -5.89
CA ALA A 232 -6.58 18.34 -5.27
C ALA A 232 -7.15 18.18 -3.85
N LYS A 233 -7.26 19.28 -3.10
CA LYS A 233 -7.93 19.29 -1.79
C LYS A 233 -9.44 19.05 -1.91
N ASN A 234 -10.10 19.72 -2.85
CA ASN A 234 -11.54 19.56 -3.08
C ASN A 234 -11.88 18.15 -3.56
N GLU A 235 -11.06 17.55 -4.44
CA GLU A 235 -11.22 16.15 -4.82
C GLU A 235 -11.10 15.21 -3.61
N PHE A 236 -10.12 15.44 -2.73
CA PHE A 236 -9.97 14.66 -1.51
C PHE A 236 -11.21 14.75 -0.59
N VAL A 237 -11.77 15.95 -0.41
CA VAL A 237 -12.99 16.15 0.39
C VAL A 237 -14.19 15.42 -0.22
N GLN A 238 -14.29 15.33 -1.55
CA GLN A 238 -15.40 14.64 -2.22
C GLN A 238 -15.35 13.11 -2.09
N VAL A 239 -14.18 12.53 -1.81
CA VAL A 239 -14.02 11.07 -1.72
C VAL A 239 -14.09 10.53 -0.30
N MET A 240 -14.04 11.42 0.70
CA MET A 240 -14.27 11.12 2.12
C MET A 240 -15.76 11.04 2.43
#